data_AF-A0A420YT38-F1
#
_entry.id   AF-A0A420YT38-F1
#
_cell.length_a   1.000
_cell.length_b   1.000
_cell.length_c   1.000
_cell.angle_alpha   90.00
_cell.angle_beta   90.00
_cell.angle_gamma   90.00
#
_symmetry.space_group_name_H-M   'P 1'
#
loop_
_entity.id
_entity.type
_entity.pdbx_description
1 polymer ?
#
loop_
_entity_poly.entity_id
_entity_poly.type
_entity_poly.pdbx_seq_one_letter_code
_entity_poly.pdbx_strand_id
1 'polypeptide(L)'
;MSKKRIFSGVQPSAIPTIGNYIGAMKNFVALQDEYDCTYCIVNQHAITVPQDPKKLKEQTRSLAALYLAIGLDPEKSTIFVQSEVPAHAQAAWIVQCNVGVGELER
;
A
#
# COMPACT_ATOMS: atom_id res chain seq x y z
N MET A 1 1.03 -8.74 25.75
CA MET A 1 1.72 -7.59 25.11
C MET A 1 1.08 -7.35 23.76
N SER A 2 0.85 -6.09 23.36
CA SER A 2 0.35 -5.76 22.02
C SER A 2 1.31 -6.27 20.95
N LYS A 3 0.79 -6.88 19.86
CA LYS A 3 1.61 -7.15 18.68
C LYS A 3 2.22 -5.82 18.19
N LYS A 4 3.44 -5.87 17.65
CA LYS A 4 4.05 -4.72 16.98
C LYS A 4 3.29 -4.45 15.67
N ARG A 5 3.23 -3.20 15.24
CA ARG A 5 2.52 -2.77 14.04
C ARG A 5 3.44 -2.65 12.83
N ILE A 6 2.95 -3.09 11.68
CA ILE A 6 3.60 -2.92 10.38
C ILE A 6 2.62 -2.22 9.45
N PHE A 7 3.10 -1.17 8.76
CA PHE A 7 2.37 -0.52 7.68
C PHE A 7 3.17 -0.65 6.38
N SER A 8 2.56 -1.23 5.35
CA SER A 8 3.17 -1.42 4.04
C SER A 8 2.36 -0.72 2.96
N GLY A 9 2.96 0.27 2.30
CA GLY A 9 2.39 0.89 1.11
C GLY A 9 2.77 0.10 -0.14
N VAL A 10 1.79 -0.35 -0.93
CA VAL A 10 2.02 -1.13 -2.14
C VAL A 10 1.42 -0.41 -3.34
N GLN A 11 2.27 -0.05 -4.30
CA GLN A 11 1.84 0.69 -5.48
C GLN A 11 1.10 -0.23 -6.46
N PRO A 12 -0.11 0.15 -6.93
CA PRO A 12 -0.79 -0.54 -8.02
C PRO A 12 -0.05 -0.27 -9.33
N SER A 13 1.06 -0.96 -9.53
CA SER A 13 1.89 -0.87 -10.73
C SER A 13 1.52 -1.99 -11.71
N ALA A 14 2.35 -2.25 -12.73
CA ALA A 14 2.13 -3.32 -13.70
C ALA A 14 1.96 -4.70 -13.02
N ILE A 15 1.68 -5.73 -13.81
CA ILE A 15 1.45 -7.09 -13.32
C ILE A 15 2.65 -7.53 -12.46
N PRO A 16 2.44 -7.91 -11.18
CA PRO A 16 3.52 -8.37 -10.32
C PRO A 16 4.25 -9.57 -10.90
N THR A 17 5.58 -9.52 -10.85
CA THR A 17 6.44 -10.61 -11.31
C THR A 17 6.68 -11.63 -10.20
N ILE A 18 7.22 -12.80 -10.55
CA ILE A 18 7.66 -13.79 -9.55
C ILE A 18 8.73 -13.24 -8.61
N GLY A 19 9.56 -12.30 -9.08
CA GLY A 19 10.54 -11.60 -8.24
C GLY A 19 9.88 -10.76 -7.16
N ASN A 20 8.77 -10.08 -7.48
CA ASN A 20 8.00 -9.33 -6.49
C ASN A 20 7.36 -10.26 -5.46
N TYR A 21 6.85 -11.41 -5.92
CA TYR A 21 6.26 -12.41 -5.04
C TYR A 21 7.27 -12.95 -4.03
N ILE A 22 8.41 -13.45 -4.51
CA ILE A 22 9.45 -14.05 -3.65
C ILE A 22 10.12 -12.98 -2.79
N GLY A 23 10.39 -11.80 -3.34
CA GLY A 23 11.14 -10.75 -2.65
C GLY A 23 10.38 -10.04 -1.54
N ALA A 24 9.07 -9.84 -1.70
CA ALA A 24 8.28 -9.05 -0.76
C ALA A 24 6.94 -9.70 -0.38
N MET A 25 6.11 -10.08 -1.37
CA MET A 25 4.71 -10.42 -1.09
C MET A 25 4.55 -11.68 -0.24
N LYS A 26 5.36 -12.72 -0.48
CA LYS A 26 5.35 -13.95 0.33
C LYS A 26 5.71 -13.67 1.79
N ASN A 27 6.66 -12.77 2.03
CA ASN A 27 7.07 -12.40 3.38
C ASN A 27 5.97 -11.62 4.10
N PHE A 28 5.25 -10.76 3.39
CA PHE A 28 4.09 -10.05 3.95
C PHE A 28 3.01 -11.02 4.44
N VAL A 29 2.72 -12.07 3.67
CA VAL A 29 1.77 -13.12 4.10
C VAL A 29 2.23 -13.84 5.37
N ALA A 30 3.52 -14.07 5.57
CA ALA A 30 4.01 -14.69 6.80
C ALA A 30 3.91 -13.74 8.02
N LEU A 31 4.17 -12.45 7.82
CA LEU A 31 4.22 -11.47 8.91
C LEU A 31 2.89 -11.23 9.62
N GLN A 32 1.74 -11.50 8.97
CA GLN A 32 0.42 -11.28 9.57
C GLN A 32 0.16 -12.14 10.82
N ASP A 33 0.85 -13.27 10.98
CA ASP A 33 0.69 -14.11 12.16
C ASP A 33 1.45 -13.53 13.37
N GLU A 34 2.55 -12.82 13.12
CA GLU A 34 3.44 -12.26 14.15
C GLU A 34 3.13 -10.79 14.50
N TYR A 35 2.65 -10.01 13.54
CA TYR A 35 2.45 -8.57 13.64
C TYR A 35 0.98 -8.15 13.42
N ASP A 36 0.65 -6.93 13.85
CA ASP A 36 -0.57 -6.23 13.44
C ASP A 36 -0.26 -5.52 12.11
N CYS A 37 -0.61 -6.17 11.00
CA CYS A 37 -0.23 -5.76 9.66
C CYS A 37 -1.32 -4.93 8.97
N THR A 38 -0.88 -3.83 8.36
CA THR A 38 -1.72 -2.96 7.52
C THR A 38 -1.09 -2.80 6.13
N TYR A 39 -1.83 -3.14 5.09
CA TYR A 39 -1.44 -3.05 3.69
C TYR A 39 -2.28 -2.00 2.98
N CYS A 40 -1.64 -0.92 2.54
CA CYS A 40 -2.31 0.18 1.85
C CYS A 40 -1.97 0.14 0.36
N ILE A 41 -2.99 0.02 -0.48
CA ILE A 41 -2.83 0.14 -1.94
C ILE A 41 -2.77 1.63 -2.29
N VAL A 42 -1.57 2.11 -2.59
CA VAL A 42 -1.25 3.54 -2.69
C VAL A 42 -1.58 4.15 -4.06
N ASN A 43 -2.86 4.17 -4.41
CA ASN A 43 -3.30 4.73 -5.68
C ASN A 43 -3.15 6.27 -5.78
N GLN A 44 -3.11 7.01 -4.66
CA GLN A 44 -2.79 8.45 -4.69
C GLN A 44 -1.30 8.70 -4.98
N HIS A 45 -0.40 7.79 -4.57
CA HIS A 45 0.99 7.85 -5.01
C HIS A 45 1.13 7.53 -6.51
N ALA A 46 0.28 6.64 -7.05
CA ALA A 46 0.36 6.25 -8.45
C ALA A 46 0.03 7.39 -9.44
N ILE A 47 -0.81 8.36 -9.05
CA ILE A 47 -1.21 9.49 -9.92
C ILE A 47 -0.17 10.62 -9.97
N THR A 48 0.97 10.49 -9.29
CA THR A 48 2.09 11.45 -9.39
C THR A 48 2.86 11.34 -10.71
N VAL A 49 2.59 10.28 -11.49
CA VAL A 49 3.04 10.09 -12.87
C VAL A 49 1.80 9.91 -13.78
N PRO A 50 1.92 10.07 -15.11
CA PRO A 50 0.79 9.87 -16.02
C PRO A 50 0.17 8.47 -15.89
N GLN A 51 -1.17 8.42 -15.84
CA GLN A 51 -1.93 7.18 -15.70
C GLN A 51 -3.12 7.15 -16.67
N ASP A 52 -3.48 5.95 -17.13
CA ASP A 52 -4.83 5.69 -17.67
C ASP A 52 -5.78 5.45 -16.48
N PRO A 53 -6.84 6.26 -16.30
CA PRO A 53 -7.75 6.13 -15.16
C PRO A 53 -8.44 4.77 -15.07
N LYS A 54 -8.84 4.18 -16.21
CA LYS A 54 -9.50 2.87 -16.25
C LYS A 54 -8.51 1.78 -15.85
N LYS A 55 -7.28 1.85 -16.38
CA LYS A 55 -6.22 0.90 -16.06
C LYS A 55 -5.81 0.97 -14.58
N LEU A 56 -5.65 2.17 -14.03
CA LEU A 56 -5.30 2.34 -12.60
C LEU A 56 -6.38 1.75 -11.69
N LYS A 57 -7.66 1.96 -12.02
CA LYS A 57 -8.78 1.39 -11.27
C LYS A 57 -8.74 -0.15 -11.31
N GLU A 58 -8.49 -0.73 -12.48
CA GLU A 58 -8.34 -2.17 -12.64
C GLU A 58 -7.15 -2.71 -11.84
N GLN A 59 -5.96 -2.09 -11.98
CA GLN A 59 -4.74 -2.50 -11.28
C GLN A 59 -4.88 -2.42 -9.76
N THR A 60 -5.57 -1.41 -9.24
CA THR A 60 -5.85 -1.28 -7.81
C THR A 60 -6.64 -2.49 -7.29
N ARG A 61 -7.70 -2.88 -8.01
CA ARG A 61 -8.54 -4.05 -7.65
C ARG A 61 -7.78 -5.36 -7.83
N SER A 62 -7.05 -5.51 -8.93
CA SER A 62 -6.26 -6.71 -9.23
C SER A 62 -5.15 -6.93 -8.21
N LEU A 63 -4.49 -5.86 -7.75
CA LEU A 63 -3.48 -5.96 -6.70
C LEU A 63 -4.08 -6.40 -5.36
N ALA A 64 -5.23 -5.82 -4.98
CA ALA A 64 -5.96 -6.26 -3.78
C ALA A 64 -6.32 -7.75 -3.86
N ALA A 65 -6.92 -8.15 -4.98
CA ALA A 65 -7.31 -9.54 -5.23
C ALA A 65 -6.11 -10.48 -5.20
N LEU A 66 -4.97 -10.07 -5.74
CA LEU A 66 -3.75 -10.86 -5.73
C LEU A 66 -3.23 -11.09 -4.30
N TYR A 67 -3.21 -10.05 -3.46
CA TYR A 67 -2.79 -10.21 -2.06
C TYR A 67 -3.66 -11.20 -1.30
N LEU A 68 -4.98 -11.11 -1.48
CA LEU A 68 -5.92 -12.08 -0.90
C LEU A 68 -5.65 -13.50 -1.45
N ALA A 69 -5.44 -13.63 -2.76
CA ALA A 69 -5.21 -14.92 -3.42
C ALA A 69 -3.93 -15.62 -2.96
N ILE A 70 -2.88 -14.87 -2.60
CA ILE A 70 -1.62 -15.45 -2.11
C ILE A 70 -1.62 -15.75 -0.60
N GLY A 71 -2.76 -15.54 0.09
CA GLY A 71 -2.94 -15.93 1.49
C GLY A 71 -2.93 -14.79 2.50
N LEU A 72 -3.04 -13.52 2.07
CA LEU A 72 -3.31 -12.44 3.00
C LEU A 72 -4.74 -12.58 3.54
N ASP A 73 -4.88 -12.72 4.85
CA ASP A 73 -6.15 -12.93 5.53
C ASP A 73 -6.69 -11.58 6.06
N PRO A 74 -7.84 -11.08 5.55
CA PRO A 74 -8.42 -9.81 5.98
C PRO A 74 -8.95 -9.85 7.43
N GLU A 75 -9.11 -11.03 8.03
CA GLU A 75 -9.48 -11.17 9.44
C GLU A 75 -8.25 -11.03 10.37
N LYS A 76 -7.03 -11.16 9.82
CA LYS A 76 -5.76 -11.01 10.56
C LYS A 76 -5.05 -9.70 10.27
N SER A 77 -5.22 -9.17 9.06
CA SER A 77 -4.56 -7.95 8.58
C SER A 77 -5.56 -6.97 7.99
N THR A 78 -5.24 -5.69 8.07
CA THR A 78 -6.01 -4.66 7.36
C THR A 78 -5.47 -4.49 5.94
N ILE A 79 -6.33 -4.58 4.92
CA ILE A 79 -6.00 -4.20 3.54
C ILE A 79 -7.02 -3.17 3.03
N PHE A 80 -6.55 -2.06 2.47
CA PHE A 80 -7.44 -0.98 1.99
C PHE A 80 -6.81 -0.15 0.87
N VAL A 81 -7.64 0.65 0.19
CA VAL A 81 -7.22 1.58 -0.86
C VAL A 81 -7.00 2.97 -0.29
N GLN A 82 -5.83 3.57 -0.56
CA GLN A 82 -5.43 4.85 0.02
C GLN A 82 -6.45 5.98 -0.21
N SER A 83 -6.95 6.12 -1.44
CA SER A 83 -7.94 7.17 -1.78
C SER A 83 -9.28 7.03 -1.07
N GLU A 84 -9.59 5.87 -0.49
CA GLU A 84 -10.86 5.61 0.21
C GLU A 84 -10.79 6.01 1.69
N VAL A 85 -9.63 6.47 2.16
CA VAL A 85 -9.41 6.96 3.52
C VAL A 85 -8.94 8.43 3.46
N PRO A 86 -9.85 9.41 3.59
CA PRO A 86 -9.55 10.83 3.41
C PRO A 86 -8.45 11.36 4.34
N ALA A 87 -8.27 10.71 5.50
CA ALA A 87 -7.24 11.06 6.47
C ALA A 87 -5.81 11.06 5.88
N HIS A 88 -5.52 10.26 4.85
CA HIS A 88 -4.22 10.28 4.19
C HIS A 88 -3.90 11.65 3.58
N ALA A 89 -4.84 12.23 2.82
CA ALA A 89 -4.64 13.54 2.19
C ALA A 89 -4.60 14.66 3.23
N GLN A 90 -5.46 14.58 4.25
CA GLN A 90 -5.53 15.57 5.33
C GLN A 90 -4.25 15.60 6.15
N ALA A 91 -3.75 14.42 6.55
CA ALA A 91 -2.51 14.31 7.31
C ALA A 91 -1.30 14.71 6.47
N ALA A 92 -1.25 14.32 5.19
CA ALA A 92 -0.18 14.73 4.28
C ALA A 92 -0.08 16.25 4.15
N TRP A 93 -1.21 16.96 4.07
CA TRP A 93 -1.23 18.43 4.07
C TRP A 93 -0.61 19.02 5.35
N ILE A 94 -0.99 18.51 6.53
CA ILE A 94 -0.40 18.94 7.80
C ILE A 94 1.10 18.67 7.85
N VAL A 95 1.53 17.49 7.38
CA VAL A 95 2.96 17.13 7.32
C VAL A 95 3.72 18.07 6.39
N GLN A 96 3.17 18.42 5.23
CA GLN A 96 3.80 19.39 4.32
C GLN A 96 4.01 20.77 4.95
N CYS A 97 3.14 21.19 5.88
CA CYS A 97 3.35 22.44 6.63
C CYS A 97 4.53 22.38 7.63
N ASN A 98 5.13 21.20 7.84
CA ASN A 98 6.22 20.98 8.80
C ASN A 98 7.51 20.48 8.13
N VAL A 99 7.56 20.39 6.79
CA VAL A 99 8.72 19.90 6.03
C VAL A 99 9.24 21.02 5.12
N GLY A 100 10.56 21.25 5.11
CA GLY A 100 11.18 22.25 4.27
C GLY A 100 11.36 21.78 2.82
N VAL A 101 11.32 22.70 1.85
CA VAL A 101 11.55 22.39 0.42
C VAL A 101 12.90 21.69 0.21
N GLY A 102 13.95 22.15 0.92
CA GLY A 102 15.27 21.55 0.81
C GLY A 102 15.38 20.11 1.33
N GLU A 103 14.40 19.60 2.09
CA GLU A 103 14.32 18.19 2.47
C GLU A 103 13.61 17.35 1.40
N LEU A 104 12.70 17.96 0.62
CA LEU A 104 11.96 17.30 -0.46
C LEU A 104 12.76 17.17 -1.76
N GLU A 105 13.73 18.06 -1.99
CA GLU A 105 14.56 18.10 -3.20
C GLU A 105 15.77 17.16 -3.17
N ARG A 106 16.02 16.46 -2.04
CA ARG A 106 17.15 15.54 -1.86
C ARG A 106 16.71 14.08 -1.94
#